data_AF-A0A839XJC1-F1
#
_entry.id   AF-A0A839XJC1-F1
#
_cell.length_a   1.000
_cell.length_b   1.000
_cell.length_c   1.000
_cell.angle_alpha   90.00
_cell.angle_beta   90.00
_cell.angle_gamma   90.00
#
_symmetry.space_group_name_H-M   'P 1'
#
loop_
_entity.id
_entity.type
_entity.pdbx_description
1 polymer ?
#
loop_
_entity_poly.entity_id
_entity_poly.type
_entity_poly.pdbx_seq_one_letter_code
_entity_poly.pdbx_strand_id
1 'polypeptide(L)' 'MFTGHFGPAFAAKAGRPELSLGGQFVAAQLPDVVFSILVATGTSRVRVHANGTGPGAVEMVSVPFSHAALPTSRLRDMPR' A
#
# COMPACT_ATOMS: atom_id res chain seq x y z
N MET A 1 2.60 5.17 -10.15
CA MET A 1 1.56 4.18 -9.82
C MET A 1 1.53 3.04 -10.83
N PHE A 2 1.25 3.29 -12.13
CA PHE A 2 1.10 2.23 -13.13
C PHE A 2 2.27 1.23 -13.22
N THR A 3 3.50 1.71 -13.38
CA THR A 3 4.69 0.83 -13.49
C THR A 3 4.99 0.10 -12.17
N GLY A 4 4.73 0.72 -11.03
CA GLY A 4 4.93 0.10 -9.71
C GLY A 4 3.89 -0.99 -9.40
N HIS A 5 2.64 -0.77 -9.82
CA HIS A 5 1.54 -1.72 -9.62
C HIS A 5 1.56 -2.87 -10.61
N PHE A 6 1.75 -2.59 -11.91
CA PHE A 6 1.64 -3.60 -12.96
C PHE A 6 2.99 -4.19 -13.38
N GLY A 7 4.12 -3.61 -12.95
CA GLY A 7 5.45 -4.17 -13.17
C GLY A 7 5.59 -5.64 -12.76
N PRO A 8 5.10 -6.05 -11.56
CA PRO A 8 5.06 -7.45 -11.15
C PRO A 8 4.25 -8.35 -12.08
N ALA A 9 3.14 -7.84 -12.64
CA ALA A 9 2.35 -8.59 -13.61
C ALA A 9 3.14 -8.82 -14.91
N PHE A 10 3.81 -7.80 -15.44
CA PHE A 10 4.66 -8.00 -16.62
C PHE A 10 5.84 -8.94 -16.34
N ALA A 11 6.47 -8.85 -15.17
CA ALA A 11 7.54 -9.77 -14.77
C ALA A 11 7.04 -11.22 -14.66
N ALA A 12 5.85 -11.42 -14.08
CA ALA A 12 5.22 -12.74 -13.98
C ALA A 12 4.86 -13.29 -15.37
N LYS A 13 4.34 -12.46 -16.28
CA LYS A 13 4.06 -12.85 -17.66
C LYS A 13 5.32 -13.21 -18.43
N ALA A 14 6.43 -12.51 -18.19
CA ALA A 14 7.71 -12.78 -18.84
C ALA A 14 8.31 -14.13 -18.37
N GLY A 15 8.20 -14.47 -17.09
CA GLY A 15 8.68 -15.75 -16.55
C GLY A 15 7.75 -16.93 -16.80
N ARG A 16 6.45 -16.67 -16.94
CA ARG A 16 5.38 -17.66 -17.13
C ARG A 16 4.40 -17.18 -18.23
N PRO A 17 4.79 -17.25 -19.51
CA PRO A 17 4.00 -16.71 -20.62
C PRO A 17 2.66 -17.43 -20.83
N GLU A 18 2.48 -18.62 -20.28
CA GLU A 18 1.21 -19.37 -20.27
C GLU A 18 0.13 -18.72 -19.39
N LEU A 19 0.51 -17.90 -18.41
CA LEU A 19 -0.45 -17.24 -17.51
C LEU A 19 -1.13 -16.05 -18.19
N SER A 20 -2.41 -15.82 -17.89
CA SER A 20 -3.15 -14.66 -18.42
C SER A 20 -2.60 -13.34 -17.85
N LEU A 21 -2.24 -12.41 -18.74
CA LEU A 21 -1.78 -11.07 -18.34
C LEU A 21 -2.90 -10.29 -17.62
N GLY A 22 -4.14 -10.42 -18.10
CA GLY A 22 -5.30 -9.81 -17.44
C GLY A 22 -5.52 -10.34 -16.02
N GLY A 23 -5.35 -11.66 -15.82
CA GLY A 23 -5.41 -12.25 -14.48
C GLY A 23 -4.30 -11.74 -13.55
N GLN A 24 -3.10 -11.51 -14.08
CA GLN A 24 -2.00 -10.95 -13.31
C GLN A 24 -2.21 -9.46 -12.97
N PHE A 25 -2.87 -8.67 -13.82
CA PHE A 25 -3.28 -7.31 -13.47
C PHE A 25 -4.30 -7.29 -12.33
N VAL A 26 -5.28 -8.19 -12.35
CA VAL A 26 -6.22 -8.33 -11.23
C VAL A 26 -5.48 -8.74 -9.96
N ALA A 27 -4.57 -9.71 -10.06
CA ALA A 27 -3.76 -10.17 -8.92
C ALA A 27 -2.87 -9.04 -8.35
N ALA A 28 -2.34 -8.18 -9.20
CA ALA A 28 -1.54 -7.03 -8.77
C ALA A 28 -2.34 -5.99 -7.96
N GLN A 29 -3.67 -6.03 -8.01
CA GLN A 29 -4.55 -5.17 -7.21
C GLN A 29 -4.90 -5.77 -5.83
N LEU A 30 -4.60 -7.05 -5.60
CA LEU A 30 -4.87 -7.72 -4.31
C LEU A 30 -4.26 -6.98 -3.11
N PRO A 31 -3.03 -6.45 -3.16
CA PRO A 31 -2.46 -5.71 -2.05
C PRO A 31 -3.32 -4.51 -1.61
N ASP A 32 -3.96 -3.79 -2.54
CA ASP A 32 -4.81 -2.64 -2.20
C ASP A 32 -6.14 -3.07 -1.58
N VAL A 33 -6.70 -4.19 -2.06
CA VAL A 33 -7.90 -4.78 -1.47
C VAL A 33 -7.62 -5.22 -0.05
N VAL A 34 -6.51 -5.93 0.17
CA VAL A 34 -6.06 -6.35 1.50
C VAL A 34 -5.83 -5.13 2.39
N PHE A 35 -5.16 -4.09 1.90
CA PHE A 35 -4.96 -2.85 2.66
C PHE A 35 -6.29 -2.20 3.06
N SER A 36 -7.26 -2.14 2.14
CA SER A 36 -8.59 -1.59 2.41
C SER A 36 -9.32 -2.39 3.50
N ILE A 37 -9.18 -3.73 3.50
CA ILE A 37 -9.72 -4.59 4.56
C ILE A 37 -9.01 -4.33 5.90
N LEU A 38 -7.68 -4.17 5.90
CA LEU A 38 -6.92 -3.84 7.11
C LEU A 38 -7.34 -2.49 7.69
N VAL A 39 -7.62 -1.49 6.83
CA VAL A 39 -8.17 -0.20 7.26
C VAL A 39 -9.59 -0.36 7.80
N ALA A 40 -10.46 -1.10 7.10
CA ALA A 40 -11.84 -1.32 7.50
C ALA A 40 -11.96 -2.06 8.85
N THR A 41 -11.05 -2.99 9.12
CA THR A 41 -10.98 -3.73 10.40
C THR A 41 -10.28 -2.94 11.52
N GLY A 42 -9.72 -1.77 11.21
CA GLY A 42 -8.96 -0.94 12.16
C GLY A 42 -7.55 -1.46 12.46
N THR A 43 -7.13 -2.58 11.84
CA THR A 43 -5.77 -3.13 11.94
C THR A 43 -4.74 -2.14 11.39
N SER A 44 -5.09 -1.47 10.29
CA SER A 44 -4.39 -0.30 9.77
C SER A 44 -5.21 0.95 10.06
N ARG A 45 -4.58 2.05 10.46
CA ARG A 45 -5.23 3.33 10.71
C ARG A 45 -4.67 4.41 9.80
N VAL A 46 -5.58 5.11 9.15
CA VAL A 46 -5.30 6.29 8.33
C VAL A 46 -6.07 7.49 8.85
N ARG A 47 -5.53 8.69 8.68
CA ARG A 47 -6.20 9.95 8.98
C ARG A 47 -6.30 10.77 7.71
N VAL A 48 -7.47 11.32 7.46
CA VAL A 48 -7.71 12.21 6.32
C VAL A 48 -7.77 13.66 6.85
N HIS A 49 -6.92 14.51 6.30
CA HIS A 49 -6.86 15.93 6.62
C HIS A 49 -7.84 16.69 5.74
N ALA A 50 -8.85 17.32 6.33
CA ALA A 50 -9.92 18.01 5.61
C ALA A 50 -9.42 19.15 4.70
N ASN A 51 -8.27 19.76 5.05
CA ASN A 51 -7.65 20.84 4.29
C ASN A 51 -6.48 20.36 3.40
N GLY A 52 -6.21 19.05 3.39
CA GLY A 52 -5.12 18.48 2.61
C GLY A 52 -5.53 18.28 1.14
N THR A 53 -4.55 18.28 0.25
CA THR A 53 -4.76 18.00 -1.18
C THR A 53 -3.83 16.89 -1.66
N GLY A 54 -4.32 16.08 -2.60
CA GLY A 54 -3.55 14.98 -3.18
C GLY A 54 -3.08 13.95 -2.12
N PRO A 55 -1.93 13.29 -2.34
CA PRO A 55 -1.41 12.28 -1.42
C PRO A 55 -1.15 12.80 0.00
N GLY A 56 -0.85 14.11 0.15
CA GLY A 56 -0.63 14.73 1.45
C GLY A 56 -1.90 14.88 2.31
N ALA A 57 -3.08 14.65 1.74
CA ALA A 57 -4.34 14.64 2.48
C ALA A 57 -4.54 13.38 3.33
N VAL A 58 -3.76 12.32 3.10
CA VAL A 58 -3.90 11.03 3.79
C VAL A 58 -2.63 10.72 4.57
N GLU A 59 -2.75 10.69 5.89
CA GLU A 59 -1.68 10.33 6.82
C GLU A 59 -1.82 8.86 7.23
N MET A 60 -0.74 8.08 7.07
CA MET A 60 -0.67 6.70 7.56
C MET A 60 -0.32 6.70 9.06
N VAL A 61 -1.32 6.62 9.93
CA VAL A 61 -1.15 6.68 11.38
C VAL A 61 -0.52 5.40 11.94
N SER A 62 -0.94 4.23 11.44
CA SER A 62 -0.39 2.93 11.85
C SER A 62 -0.67 1.88 10.76
N VAL A 63 0.37 1.25 10.21
CA VAL A 63 0.26 0.29 9.09
C VAL A 63 1.10 -0.97 9.35
N PRO A 64 0.71 -1.84 10.30
CA PRO A 64 1.56 -2.95 10.76
C PRO A 64 1.82 -4.02 9.69
N PHE A 65 0.94 -4.16 8.70
CA PHE A 65 0.99 -5.23 7.69
C PHE A 65 1.06 -4.73 6.24
N SER A 66 1.22 -3.43 6.02
CA SER A 66 1.25 -2.84 4.66
C SER A 66 2.48 -1.96 4.51
N HIS A 67 3.10 -2.02 3.33
CA HIS A 67 4.32 -1.32 2.90
C HIS A 67 5.06 -0.58 4.02
N ALA A 68 5.87 -1.33 4.77
CA ALA A 68 6.77 -0.78 5.76
C ALA A 68 7.87 0.06 5.06
N ALA A 69 7.56 1.30 4.70
CA ALA A 69 8.52 2.38 4.77
C ALA A 69 8.43 2.94 6.20
N LEU A 70 8.87 2.14 7.18
CA LEU A 70 9.05 2.46 8.60
C LEU A 70 8.33 3.74 9.09
N PRO A 71 7.15 3.67 9.73
CA PRO A 71 6.88 4.55 10.84
C PRO A 71 7.66 3.96 12.01
N THR A 72 8.91 4.41 12.19
CA THR A 72 9.61 4.26 13.46
C THR A 72 8.78 4.96 14.53
N SER A 73 7.84 4.23 15.11
CA SER A 73 7.27 4.56 16.41
C SER A 73 8.41 4.49 17.43
N ARG A 74 9.16 5.59 17.57
CA ARG A 74 9.94 6.08 18.72
C ARG A 74 11.08 6.99 18.23
N LEU A 75 10.76 8.28 18.04
CA LEU A 75 11.71 9.38 18.25
C LEU A 75 11.01 10.52 19.01
N ARG A 76 10.22 10.16 20.03
CA ARG A 76 9.64 11.11 21.00
C ARG A 76 10.19 10.96 22.42
N ASP A 77 11.38 10.39 22.53
CA ASP A 77 12.20 10.37 23.74
C ASP A 77 13.60 10.93 23.42
N MET A 78 13.69 12.21 23.07
CA MET A 78 14.90 12.98 23.35
C MET A 78 14.53 14.26 24.12
N PRO A 79 15.27 14.57 25.19
CA PRO A 79 14.91 15.60 26.15
C PRO A 79 14.97 17.01 25.53
N ARG A 80 14.09 17.85 26.09
CA ARG A 80 13.74 19.24 25.77
C ARG A 80 14.86 20.14 25.25
#